data_AF-A0A7G1IQ21-F1
#
_entry.id   AF-A0A7G1IQ21-F1
#
_cell.length_a   1.000
_cell.length_b   1.000
_cell.length_c   1.000
_cell.angle_alpha   90.00
_cell.angle_beta   90.00
_cell.angle_gamma   90.00
#
_symmetry.space_group_name_H-M   'P 1'
#
loop_
_entity.id
_entity.type
_entity.pdbx_description
1 polymer ?
#
loop_
_entity_poly.entity_id
_entity_poly.type
_entity_poly.pdbx_seq_one_letter_code
_entity_poly.pdbx_strand_id
1 'polypeptide(L)'
;MGNVHRYGDRRMPVPGVLGGGAAVASATLFAVAGQWTQAILAVSAVAVLLAWIALYVRVSAPINRQLTAAAASGRVPANARALQSTWDRIIDARAVLQGLALAALCLTLVV
;
A
#
# COMPACT_ATOMS: atom_id res chain seq x y z
N MET A 1 13.88 18.79 -0.19
CA MET A 1 12.85 17.73 -0.23
C MET A 1 13.31 16.37 0.34
N GLY A 2 14.37 16.28 1.17
CA GLY A 2 14.96 14.97 1.53
C GLY A 2 14.18 14.11 2.55
N ASN A 3 13.25 14.68 3.33
CA ASN A 3 12.60 13.96 4.43
C ASN A 3 11.19 13.43 4.11
N VAL A 4 10.71 13.56 2.86
CA VAL A 4 9.36 13.12 2.47
C VAL A 4 9.15 11.62 2.68
N HIS A 5 10.16 10.81 2.35
CA HIS A 5 10.12 9.36 2.54
C HIS A 5 10.07 8.96 4.02
N ARG A 6 10.90 9.60 4.86
CA ARG A 6 10.87 9.40 6.32
C ARG A 6 9.49 9.68 6.91
N TYR A 7 8.87 10.76 6.46
CA TYR A 7 7.58 11.18 6.99
C TYR A 7 6.43 10.31 6.48
N GLY A 8 6.44 9.99 5.18
CA GLY A 8 5.48 9.07 4.59
C GLY A 8 5.48 7.72 5.30
N ASP A 9 6.66 7.12 5.48
CA ASP A 9 6.80 5.82 6.15
C ASP A 9 6.33 5.84 7.61
N ARG A 10 6.52 6.96 8.32
CA ARG A 10 6.07 7.09 9.71
C ARG A 10 4.54 7.20 9.84
N ARG A 11 3.87 7.74 8.83
CA ARG A 11 2.42 7.99 8.85
C ARG A 11 1.60 6.84 8.27
N MET A 12 2.11 6.13 7.28
CA MET A 12 1.36 5.07 6.58
C MET A 12 0.84 3.90 7.44
N PRO A 13 1.51 3.45 8.52
CA PRO A 13 1.05 2.26 9.25
C PRO A 13 -0.36 2.39 9.83
N VAL A 14 -0.73 3.57 10.33
CA VAL A 14 -2.04 3.80 10.97
C VAL A 14 -3.20 3.58 9.99
N PRO A 15 -3.32 4.32 8.86
CA PRO A 15 -4.39 4.09 7.91
C PRO A 15 -4.29 2.70 7.24
N GLY A 16 -3.07 2.16 7.07
CA GLY A 16 -2.88 0.82 6.50
C GLY A 16 -3.44 -0.30 7.37
N VAL A 17 -3.16 -0.28 8.68
CA VAL A 17 -3.69 -1.27 9.63
C VAL A 17 -5.20 -1.13 9.79
N LEU A 18 -5.70 0.10 9.92
CA LEU A 18 -7.15 0.33 10.05
C LEU A 18 -7.89 -0.10 8.78
N GLY A 19 -7.44 0.31 7.60
CA GLY A 19 -8.07 -0.06 6.33
C GLY A 19 -7.97 -1.55 6.04
N GLY A 20 -6.80 -2.16 6.26
CA GLY A 20 -6.62 -3.61 6.08
C GLY A 20 -7.47 -4.42 7.06
N GLY A 21 -7.50 -4.02 8.33
CA GLY A 21 -8.33 -4.65 9.36
C GLY A 21 -9.82 -4.55 9.05
N ALA A 22 -10.29 -3.38 8.61
CA ALA A 22 -11.67 -3.20 8.18
C ALA A 22 -12.02 -4.07 6.96
N ALA A 23 -11.14 -4.17 5.96
CA ALA A 23 -11.36 -5.04 4.79
C ALA A 23 -11.47 -6.52 5.17
N VAL A 24 -10.62 -7.00 6.08
CA VAL A 24 -10.71 -8.36 6.64
C VAL A 24 -12.01 -8.56 7.40
N ALA A 25 -12.39 -7.61 8.25
CA ALA A 25 -13.65 -7.68 8.98
C ALA A 25 -14.87 -7.76 8.04
N SER A 26 -14.91 -6.94 6.98
CA SER A 26 -15.97 -7.00 5.97
C SER A 26 -16.04 -8.38 5.30
N ALA A 27 -14.90 -8.93 4.88
CA ALA A 27 -14.85 -10.27 4.29
C ALA A 27 -15.41 -11.35 5.22
N THR A 28 -15.04 -11.30 6.51
CA THR A 28 -15.55 -12.24 7.51
C THR A 28 -17.05 -12.07 7.75
N LEU A 29 -17.53 -10.83 7.90
CA LEU A 29 -18.94 -10.55 8.16
C LEU A 29 -19.83 -10.99 6.98
N PHE A 30 -19.42 -10.70 5.74
CA PHE A 30 -20.16 -11.15 4.56
C PHE A 30 -20.21 -12.69 4.46
N ALA A 31 -19.10 -13.36 4.73
CA ALA A 31 -19.06 -14.83 4.73
C ALA A 31 -19.99 -15.44 5.79
N VAL A 32 -19.97 -14.91 7.02
CA VAL A 32 -20.87 -15.35 8.10
C VAL A 32 -22.33 -15.08 7.77
N ALA A 33 -22.63 -13.99 7.07
CA ALA A 33 -23.97 -13.65 6.62
C ALA A 33 -24.45 -14.45 5.38
N GLY A 34 -23.62 -15.34 4.82
CA GLY A 34 -23.94 -16.09 3.59
C GLY A 34 -23.95 -15.23 2.32
N GLN A 35 -23.43 -14.01 2.39
CA GLN A 35 -23.34 -13.05 1.28
C GLN A 35 -22.07 -13.33 0.45
N TRP A 36 -22.05 -14.46 -0.25
CA TRP A 36 -20.84 -14.99 -0.88
C TRP A 36 -20.27 -14.09 -1.99
N THR A 37 -21.13 -13.41 -2.76
CA THR A 37 -20.67 -12.46 -3.79
C THR A 37 -19.85 -11.31 -3.17
N GLN A 38 -20.39 -10.69 -2.12
CA GLN A 38 -19.73 -9.62 -1.37
C GLN A 38 -18.49 -10.13 -0.64
N ALA A 39 -18.55 -11.34 -0.09
CA ALA A 39 -17.40 -11.97 0.57
C ALA A 39 -16.23 -12.18 -0.40
N ILE A 40 -16.48 -12.69 -1.61
CA ILE A 40 -15.43 -12.90 -2.63
C ILE A 40 -14.80 -11.57 -3.05
N LEU A 41 -15.59 -10.52 -3.23
CA LEU A 41 -15.09 -9.17 -3.54
C LEU A 41 -14.22 -8.61 -2.41
N ALA A 42 -14.66 -8.73 -1.15
CA ALA A 42 -13.91 -8.28 0.01
C ALA A 42 -12.60 -9.07 0.20
N VAL A 43 -12.62 -10.40 0.02
CA VAL A 43 -11.40 -11.23 0.05
C VAL A 43 -10.44 -10.84 -1.08
N SER A 44 -10.96 -10.57 -2.28
CA SER A 44 -10.16 -10.11 -3.41
C SER A 44 -9.49 -8.77 -3.09
N ALA A 45 -10.20 -7.83 -2.46
CA ALA A 45 -9.63 -6.58 -1.98
C ALA A 45 -8.50 -6.81 -0.97
N VAL A 46 -8.69 -7.73 0.00
CA VAL A 46 -7.64 -8.10 0.96
C VAL A 46 -6.41 -8.67 0.25
N ALA A 47 -6.59 -9.57 -0.73
CA ALA A 47 -5.49 -10.13 -1.51
C ALA A 47 -4.70 -9.05 -2.27
N VAL A 48 -5.40 -8.08 -2.88
CA VAL A 48 -4.78 -6.93 -3.56
C VAL A 48 -4.02 -6.04 -2.57
N LEU A 49 -4.57 -5.79 -1.37
CA LEU A 49 -3.87 -5.05 -0.31
C LEU A 49 -2.61 -5.78 0.17
N LEU A 50 -2.63 -7.11 0.27
CA LEU A 50 -1.44 -7.91 0.59
C LEU A 50 -0.36 -7.79 -0.49
N ALA A 51 -0.75 -7.82 -1.77
CA ALA A 51 0.17 -7.57 -2.88
C ALA A 51 0.77 -6.15 -2.81
N TRP A 52 -0.06 -5.16 -2.49
CA TRP A 52 0.38 -3.78 -2.26
C TRP A 52 1.42 -3.69 -1.12
N ILE A 53 1.18 -4.38 0.00
CA ILE A 53 2.11 -4.44 1.14
C ILE A 53 3.42 -5.11 0.70
N ALA A 54 3.35 -6.20 -0.06
CA ALA A 54 4.52 -6.88 -0.56
C ALA A 54 5.40 -5.95 -1.42
N LEU A 55 4.80 -5.16 -2.33
CA LEU A 55 5.53 -4.16 -3.12
C LEU A 55 6.17 -3.08 -2.23
N TYR A 56 5.45 -2.61 -1.21
CA TYR A 56 6.00 -1.64 -0.26
C TYR A 56 7.23 -2.22 0.47
N VAL A 57 7.12 -3.40 1.07
CA VAL A 57 8.19 -4.00 1.87
C VAL A 57 9.40 -4.36 1.02
N ARG A 58 9.19 -4.88 -0.20
CA ARG A 58 10.26 -5.40 -1.06
C ARG A 58 10.96 -4.30 -1.87
N VAL A 59 10.27 -3.20 -2.18
CA VAL A 59 10.79 -2.18 -3.11
C VAL A 59 10.79 -0.79 -2.49
N SER A 60 9.62 -0.28 -2.07
CA SER A 60 9.54 1.11 -1.59
C SER A 60 10.31 1.34 -0.28
N ALA A 61 10.17 0.45 0.70
CA ALA A 61 10.80 0.62 2.01
C ALA A 61 12.34 0.62 1.96
N PRO A 62 13.02 -0.27 1.20
CA PRO A 62 14.47 -0.18 0.99
C PRO A 62 14.92 1.13 0.36
N ILE A 63 14.21 1.63 -0.66
CA ILE A 63 14.52 2.90 -1.33
C ILE A 63 14.34 4.06 -0.35
N ASN A 64 13.21 4.10 0.36
CA ASN A 64 12.90 5.13 1.35
C ASN A 64 13.95 5.18 2.46
N ARG A 65 14.46 4.04 2.92
CA ARG A 65 15.56 3.96 3.90
C ARG A 65 16.85 4.57 3.37
N GLN A 66 17.25 4.25 2.13
CA GLN A 66 18.46 4.82 1.52
C GLN A 66 18.35 6.34 1.36
N LEU A 67 17.22 6.83 0.85
CA LEU A 67 16.98 8.26 0.67
C LEU A 67 16.90 8.99 2.02
N THR A 68 16.27 8.38 3.02
CA THR A 68 16.20 8.92 4.39
C THR A 68 17.58 9.00 5.04
N ALA A 69 18.41 7.95 4.91
CA ALA A 69 19.77 7.95 5.45
C ALA A 69 20.65 9.02 4.79
N ALA A 70 20.56 9.16 3.47
CA ALA A 70 21.29 10.18 2.74
C ALA A 70 20.85 11.59 3.16
N ALA A 71 19.54 11.84 3.25
CA ALA A 71 19.00 13.10 3.73
C ALA A 71 19.41 13.42 5.17
N ALA A 72 19.42 12.43 6.06
CA ALA A 72 19.87 12.60 7.45
C ALA A 72 21.37 12.96 7.53
N SER A 73 22.18 12.49 6.59
CA SER A 73 23.62 12.81 6.49
C SER A 73 23.93 14.08 5.69
N GLY A 74 22.92 14.76 5.13
CA GLY A 74 23.12 15.92 4.26
C GLY A 74 23.78 15.61 2.92
N ARG A 75 23.71 14.35 2.46
CA ARG A 75 24.38 13.87 1.23
C ARG A 75 23.36 13.50 0.16
N VAL A 76 23.82 13.53 -1.09
CA VAL A 76 23.08 12.98 -2.24
C VAL A 76 23.69 11.62 -2.60
N PRO A 77 22.89 10.53 -2.67
CA PRO A 77 23.40 9.22 -3.11
C PRO A 77 23.98 9.28 -4.52
N ALA A 78 25.06 8.55 -4.78
CA ALA A 78 25.66 8.48 -6.12
C ALA A 78 24.66 7.93 -7.17
N ASN A 79 23.77 7.03 -6.74
CA ASN A 79 22.71 6.41 -7.54
C ASN A 79 21.35 7.11 -7.39
N ALA A 80 21.30 8.37 -6.95
CA ALA A 80 20.04 9.07 -6.66
C ALA A 80 19.02 9.01 -7.81
N ARG A 81 19.46 9.19 -9.06
CA ARG A 81 18.56 9.12 -10.23
C ARG A 81 17.95 7.72 -10.43
N ALA A 82 18.72 6.66 -10.22
CA ALA A 82 18.24 5.29 -10.34
C ALA A 82 17.24 4.94 -9.22
N LEU A 83 17.52 5.40 -7.99
CA LEU A 83 16.59 5.27 -6.86
C LEU A 83 15.28 5.99 -7.15
N GLN A 84 15.35 7.24 -7.63
CA GLN A 84 14.16 8.04 -7.94
C GLN A 84 13.34 7.40 -9.06
N SER A 85 13.96 6.99 -10.17
CA SER A 85 13.26 6.32 -11.28
C SER A 85 12.54 5.04 -10.84
N THR A 86 13.17 4.25 -9.97
CA THR A 86 12.54 3.04 -9.42
C THR A 86 11.37 3.40 -8.49
N TRP A 87 11.53 4.46 -7.70
CA TRP A 87 10.50 4.96 -6.81
C TRP A 87 9.27 5.49 -7.56
N ASP A 88 9.48 6.27 -8.62
CA ASP A 88 8.43 6.85 -9.45
C ASP A 88 7.61 5.74 -10.14
N ARG A 89 8.26 4.66 -10.59
CA ARG A 89 7.55 3.52 -11.18
C ARG A 89 6.74 2.72 -10.16
N ILE A 90 7.28 2.49 -8.97
CA ILE A 90 6.60 1.64 -7.97
C ILE A 90 5.43 2.36 -7.30
N ILE A 91 5.44 3.70 -7.24
CA ILE A 91 4.31 4.43 -6.67
C ILE A 91 3.07 4.31 -7.55
N ASP A 92 3.20 4.34 -8.88
CA ASP A 92 2.08 4.15 -9.80
C ASP A 92 1.47 2.75 -9.67
N ALA A 93 2.31 1.71 -9.63
CA ALA A 93 1.86 0.34 -9.41
C ALA A 93 1.09 0.19 -8.09
N ARG A 94 1.59 0.83 -7.02
CA ARG A 94 0.92 0.85 -5.71
C ARG A 94 -0.37 1.65 -5.74
N ALA A 95 -0.43 2.77 -6.46
CA ALA A 95 -1.65 3.55 -6.60
C ALA A 95 -2.75 2.75 -7.34
N VAL A 96 -2.38 2.04 -8.40
CA VAL A 96 -3.30 1.14 -9.13
C VAL A 96 -3.83 0.04 -8.22
N LEU A 97 -2.96 -0.68 -7.50
CA LEU A 97 -3.41 -1.73 -6.57
C LEU A 97 -4.33 -1.16 -5.47
N GLN A 98 -4.01 0.01 -4.92
CA GLN A 98 -4.86 0.66 -3.93
C GLN A 98 -6.24 1.02 -4.52
N GLY A 99 -6.28 1.53 -5.76
CA GLY A 99 -7.51 1.84 -6.47
C GLY A 99 -8.35 0.60 -6.75
N LEU A 100 -7.73 -0.51 -7.17
CA LEU A 100 -8.41 -1.79 -7.39
C LEU A 100 -9.00 -2.36 -6.09
N ALA A 101 -8.25 -2.31 -4.99
CA ALA A 101 -8.76 -2.73 -3.69
C ALA A 101 -9.97 -1.89 -3.25
N LEU A 102 -9.88 -0.56 -3.42
CA LEU A 102 -11.00 0.34 -3.12
C LEU A 102 -12.21 0.07 -4.00
N ALA A 103 -12.02 -0.12 -5.30
CA ALA A 103 -13.11 -0.43 -6.24
C ALA A 103 -13.81 -1.75 -5.88
N ALA A 104 -13.04 -2.79 -5.53
CA ALA A 104 -13.59 -4.07 -5.10
C ALA A 104 -14.41 -3.92 -3.80
N LEU A 105 -13.95 -3.12 -2.83
CA LEU A 105 -14.71 -2.82 -1.62
C LEU A 105 -15.98 -2.02 -1.93
N CYS A 106 -15.91 -1.00 -2.80
CA CYS A 106 -17.09 -0.25 -3.21
C CYS A 106 -18.11 -1.13 -3.92
N LEU A 107 -17.67 -2.11 -4.72
CA LEU A 107 -18.57 -3.05 -5.39
C LEU A 107 -19.41 -3.85 -4.38
N THR A 108 -18.87 -4.18 -3.20
CA THR A 108 -19.65 -4.87 -2.14
C THR A 108 -20.90 -4.10 -1.68
N LEU A 109 -20.99 -2.80 -1.98
CA LEU A 109 -22.11 -1.94 -1.60
C LEU A 109 -23.23 -1.92 -2.64
N VAL A 110 -22.97 -2.40 -3.87
CA VAL A 110 -23.90 -2.26 -5.01
C VAL A 110 -24.34 -3.59 -5.61
N VAL A 111 -23.65 -4.70 -5.30
CA VAL A 111 -24.09 -6.08 -5.65
C VAL A 111 -24.61 -6.81 -4.42
#